data_AF-H3GKB9-F1
#
_entry.id   AF-H3GKB9-F1
#
_cell.length_a   1.000
_cell.length_b   1.000
_cell.length_c   1.000
_cell.angle_alpha   90.00
_cell.angle_beta   90.00
_cell.angle_gamma   90.00
#
_symmetry.space_group_name_H-M   'P 1'
#
loop_
_entity.id
_entity.type
_entity.pdbx_description
1 polymer ?
#
loop_
_entity_poly.entity_id
_entity_poly.type
_entity_poly.pdbx_seq_one_letter_code
_entity_poly.pdbx_strand_id
1 'polypeptide(L)'
;MIATRALLIVGGILCTAAYGGLPSGTLWFLVVARMILGVSIGREYPLAASSSAEDASSSADRNKRVAMTFSLQGVGQVFTAITGNLLVQALADGEARENSDSRLETV
;
A
#
# COMPACT_ATOMS: atom_id res chain seq x y z
N MET A 1 -6.10 -11.05 -13.76
CA MET A 1 -6.84 -10.29 -12.72
C MET A 1 -6.97 -11.05 -11.39
N ILE A 2 -7.34 -12.34 -11.35
CA ILE A 2 -7.62 -13.03 -10.06
C ILE A 2 -6.36 -13.28 -9.23
N ALA A 3 -5.28 -13.81 -9.83
CA ALA A 3 -4.05 -14.13 -9.10
C ALA A 3 -3.32 -12.88 -8.54
N THR A 4 -3.43 -11.72 -9.19
CA THR A 4 -2.82 -10.46 -8.70
C THR A 4 -3.57 -9.94 -7.49
N ARG A 5 -4.90 -9.99 -7.52
CA ARG A 5 -5.78 -9.62 -6.41
C ARG A 5 -5.63 -10.54 -5.21
N ALA A 6 -5.52 -11.85 -5.44
CA ALA A 6 -5.25 -12.81 -4.37
C ALA A 6 -3.90 -12.51 -3.67
N LEU A 7 -2.86 -12.23 -4.45
CA LEU A 7 -1.54 -11.89 -3.90
C LEU A 7 -1.54 -10.55 -3.14
N LEU A 8 -2.32 -9.58 -3.61
CA LEU A 8 -2.57 -8.30 -2.93
C LEU A 8 -3.23 -8.51 -1.55
N ILE A 9 -4.29 -9.31 -1.49
CA ILE A 9 -5.01 -9.62 -0.24
C ILE A 9 -4.08 -10.37 0.72
N VAL A 10 -3.41 -11.42 0.24
CA VAL A 10 -2.50 -12.22 1.06
C VAL A 10 -1.34 -11.35 1.57
N GLY A 11 -0.70 -10.56 0.71
CA GLY A 11 0.40 -9.68 1.11
C GLY A 11 -0.03 -8.61 2.11
N GLY A 12 -1.22 -8.04 1.95
CA GLY A 12 -1.79 -7.09 2.91
C GLY A 12 -2.04 -7.71 4.28
N ILE A 13 -2.67 -8.89 4.31
CA ILE A 13 -2.90 -9.64 5.55
C ILE A 13 -1.57 -10.00 6.22
N LEU A 14 -0.56 -10.40 5.45
CA LEU A 14 0.77 -10.72 5.97
C LEU A 14 1.41 -9.48 6.62
N CYS A 15 1.30 -8.30 6.03
CA CYS A 15 1.80 -7.07 6.64
C CYS A 15 1.08 -6.73 7.95
N THR A 16 -0.24 -6.92 8.02
CA THR A 16 -1.02 -6.65 9.25
C THR A 16 -0.76 -7.67 10.35
N ALA A 17 -0.56 -8.94 10.01
CA ALA A 17 -0.32 -10.03 10.95
C ALA A 17 1.17 -10.21 11.30
N ALA A 18 2.04 -9.30 10.88
CA ALA A 18 3.48 -9.42 11.06
C ALA A 18 3.88 -9.35 12.53
N TYR A 19 4.24 -10.51 13.08
CA TYR A 19 4.72 -10.62 14.46
C TYR A 19 5.78 -11.72 14.57
N GLY A 20 7.02 -11.33 14.88
CA GLY A 20 8.17 -12.23 14.97
C GLY A 20 8.67 -12.52 16.38
N GLY A 21 7.98 -12.05 17.42
CA GLY A 21 8.34 -12.21 18.84
C GLY A 21 9.58 -11.40 19.29
N LEU A 22 10.59 -11.25 18.43
CA LEU A 22 11.72 -10.34 18.59
C LEU A 22 11.64 -9.22 17.54
N PRO A 23 12.15 -8.00 17.82
CA PRO A 23 12.14 -6.88 16.88
C PRO A 23 12.77 -7.22 15.52
N SER A 24 13.91 -7.91 15.52
CA SER A 24 14.59 -8.38 14.31
C SER A 24 13.75 -9.37 13.50
N GLY A 25 13.04 -10.27 14.19
CA GLY A 25 12.14 -11.25 13.56
C GLY A 25 10.94 -10.58 12.89
N THR A 26 10.31 -9.62 13.58
CA THR A 26 9.20 -8.83 13.02
C THR A 26 9.65 -8.02 11.81
N LEU A 27 10.83 -7.40 11.86
CA LEU A 27 11.39 -6.66 10.72
C LEU A 27 11.62 -7.55 9.50
N TRP A 28 12.26 -8.71 9.67
CA TRP A 28 12.48 -9.63 8.54
C TRP A 28 11.18 -10.20 7.98
N PHE A 29 10.21 -10.49 8.84
CA PHE A 29 8.88 -10.91 8.41
C PHE A 29 8.19 -9.81 7.59
N LEU A 30 8.24 -8.55 8.05
CA LEU A 30 7.72 -7.39 7.34
C LEU A 30 8.42 -7.20 5.98
N VAL A 31 9.75 -7.37 5.90
CA VAL A 31 10.49 -7.27 4.63
C VAL A 31 9.94 -8.26 3.60
N VAL A 32 9.79 -9.54 3.99
CA VAL A 32 9.26 -10.57 3.08
C VAL A 32 7.80 -10.26 2.69
N ALA A 33 6.97 -9.90 3.66
CA ALA A 33 5.58 -9.50 3.41
C ALA A 33 5.49 -8.31 2.45
N ARG A 34 6.35 -7.30 2.62
CA ARG A 34 6.40 -6.11 1.77
C ARG A 34 6.87 -6.41 0.36
N MET A 35 7.78 -7.37 0.19
CA MET A 35 8.21 -7.83 -1.13
C MET A 35 7.05 -8.51 -1.88
N ILE A 36 6.31 -9.39 -1.22
CA ILE A 36 5.12 -10.04 -1.82
C ILE A 36 4.07 -9.00 -2.19
N LEU A 37 3.78 -8.08 -1.28
CA LEU A 37 2.83 -6.99 -1.51
C LEU A 37 3.31 -6.07 -2.65
N GLY A 38 4.61 -5.76 -2.71
CA GLY A 38 5.23 -4.95 -3.75
C GLY A 38 5.11 -5.57 -5.14
N VAL A 39 5.38 -6.86 -5.27
CA VAL A 39 5.21 -7.60 -6.54
C VAL A 39 3.74 -7.60 -6.99
N SER A 40 2.80 -7.71 -6.04
CA SER A 40 1.37 -7.65 -6.32
C SER A 40 0.95 -6.29 -6.88
N ILE A 41 1.34 -5.21 -6.19
CA ILE A 41 1.05 -3.84 -6.58
C ILE A 41 1.67 -3.49 -7.93
N GLY A 42 2.94 -3.86 -8.15
CA GLY A 42 3.65 -3.60 -9.40
C GLY A 42 3.00 -4.23 -10.63
N ARG A 43 2.24 -5.31 -10.45
CA ARG A 43 1.52 -5.99 -11.53
C ARG A 43 0.11 -5.45 -11.74
N GLU A 44 -0.55 -4.93 -10.71
CA GLU A 44 -1.93 -4.41 -10.82
C GLU A 44 -2.00 -3.13 -11.66
N TYR A 45 -1.01 -2.22 -11.54
CA TYR A 45 -1.00 -0.96 -12.29
C TYR A 45 -1.02 -1.12 -13.82
N PRO A 46 -0.10 -1.88 -14.46
CA PRO A 46 -0.14 -2.10 -15.90
C PRO A 46 -1.37 -2.89 -16.34
N LEU A 47 -1.88 -3.77 -15.48
CA LEU A 47 -3.06 -4.59 -15.78
C LEU A 47 -4.35 -3.75 -15.75
N ALA A 48 -4.45 -2.79 -14.82
CA ALA A 48 -5.51 -1.79 -14.80
C ALA A 48 -5.42 -0.86 -16.00
N ALA A 49 -4.21 -0.41 -16.37
CA ALA A 49 -4.01 0.43 -17.56
C ALA A 49 -4.41 -0.29 -18.86
N SER A 50 -4.03 -1.57 -19.03
CA SER A 50 -4.48 -2.40 -20.16
C SER A 50 -5.99 -2.55 -20.18
N SER A 51 -6.60 -2.94 -19.06
CA SER A 51 -8.05 -3.15 -18.99
C SER A 51 -8.83 -1.87 -19.28
N SER A 52 -8.38 -0.71 -18.77
CA SER A 52 -8.97 0.59 -19.10
C SER A 52 -8.77 1.00 -20.55
N ALA A 53 -7.66 0.57 -21.17
CA ALA A 53 -7.37 0.82 -22.57
C ALA A 53 -8.21 -0.06 -23.52
N GLU A 54 -8.50 -1.30 -23.12
CA GLU A 54 -9.33 -2.26 -23.86
C GLU A 54 -10.80 -1.84 -23.90
N ASP A 55 -11.28 -1.13 -22.87
CA ASP A 55 -12.64 -0.60 -22.78
C ASP A 55 -12.86 0.69 -23.62
N ALA A 56 -11.81 1.22 -24.26
CA ALA A 56 -11.87 2.47 -25.01
C ALA A 56 -12.33 2.27 -26.46
N SER A 57 -13.28 3.09 -26.91
CA SER A 57 -13.85 3.04 -28.27
C SER A 57 -13.01 3.77 -29.33
N SER A 58 -12.05 4.61 -28.92
CA SER A 58 -11.17 5.37 -29.82
C SER A 58 -9.78 5.57 -29.22
N SER A 59 -8.79 5.87 -30.05
CA SER A 59 -7.41 6.09 -29.59
C SER A 59 -7.27 7.30 -28.65
N ALA A 60 -8.08 8.34 -28.84
CA ALA A 60 -8.09 9.52 -27.96
C ALA A 60 -8.68 9.17 -26.58
N ASP A 61 -9.75 8.38 -26.55
CA ASP A 61 -10.40 7.90 -25.33
C ASP A 61 -9.46 6.96 -24.55
N ARG A 62 -8.76 6.07 -25.26
CA ARG A 62 -7.75 5.16 -24.69
C ARG A 62 -6.67 5.90 -23.91
N ASN A 63 -6.09 6.93 -24.53
CA ASN A 63 -5.03 7.72 -23.90
C ASN A 63 -5.55 8.45 -22.65
N LYS A 64 -6.78 8.97 -22.71
CA LYS A 64 -7.41 9.64 -21.56
C LYS A 64 -7.70 8.68 -20.41
N ARG A 65 -8.16 7.47 -20.69
CA ARG A 65 -8.43 6.43 -19.68
C ARG A 65 -7.16 5.93 -19.00
N VAL A 66 -6.11 5.64 -19.77
CA VAL A 66 -4.81 5.25 -19.20
C VAL A 66 -4.25 6.37 -18.32
N ALA A 67 -4.33 7.63 -18.78
CA ALA A 67 -3.93 8.78 -17.99
C ALA A 67 -4.71 8.87 -16.67
N MET A 68 -6.04 8.68 -16.70
CA MET A 68 -6.87 8.65 -15.50
C MET A 68 -6.45 7.54 -14.52
N THR A 69 -6.14 6.34 -15.00
CA THR A 69 -5.67 5.23 -14.16
C THR A 69 -4.38 5.58 -13.42
N PHE A 70 -3.42 6.26 -14.08
CA PHE A 70 -2.21 6.73 -13.42
C PHE A 70 -2.45 7.94 -12.51
N SER A 71 -3.37 8.85 -12.85
CA SER A 71 -3.74 9.97 -11.96
C SER A 71 -4.33 9.49 -10.63
N LEU A 72 -5.11 8.40 -10.64
CA LEU A 72 -5.66 7.80 -9.42
C LEU A 72 -4.58 7.24 -8.49
N GLN A 73 -3.41 6.85 -9.01
CA GLN A 73 -2.26 6.47 -8.16
C GLN A 73 -1.82 7.64 -7.28
N GLY A 74 -1.80 8.86 -7.83
CA GLY A 74 -1.48 10.08 -7.09
C GLY A 74 -2.47 10.35 -5.97
N VAL A 75 -3.77 10.13 -6.21
CA VAL A 75 -4.81 10.25 -5.17
C VAL A 75 -4.55 9.28 -4.01
N GLY A 76 -4.17 8.03 -4.32
CA GLY A 76 -3.80 7.05 -3.30
C GLY A 76 -2.58 7.46 -2.47
N GLN A 77 -1.58 8.12 -3.07
CA GLN A 77 -0.43 8.64 -2.34
C GLN A 77 -0.82 9.77 -1.38
N VAL A 78 -1.69 10.69 -1.81
CA VAL A 78 -2.21 11.76 -0.95
C VAL A 78 -2.97 11.17 0.24
N PHE A 79 -3.86 10.21 0.00
CA PHE A 79 -4.60 9.53 1.07
C PHE A 79 -3.66 8.85 2.06
N THR A 80 -2.65 8.12 1.55
CA THR A 80 -1.64 7.44 2.39
C THR A 80 -0.88 8.44 3.28
N ALA A 81 -0.48 9.59 2.73
CA ALA A 81 0.22 10.62 3.47
C ALA A 81 -0.66 11.23 4.58
N ILE A 82 -1.93 11.52 4.28
CA ILE A 82 -2.88 12.07 5.25
C ILE A 82 -3.13 11.07 6.38
N THR A 83 -3.48 9.82 6.04
CA THR A 83 -3.76 8.79 7.06
C THR A 83 -2.52 8.50 7.90
N GLY A 84 -1.34 8.40 7.31
CA GLY A 84 -0.09 8.20 8.06
C GLY A 84 0.17 9.34 9.05
N ASN A 85 -0.04 10.59 8.63
CA ASN A 85 0.15 11.75 9.51
C ASN A 85 -0.90 11.80 10.63
N LEU A 86 -2.17 11.50 10.32
CA LEU A 86 -3.24 11.41 11.33
C LEU A 86 -2.96 10.30 12.36
N LEU A 87 -2.47 9.14 11.92
CA LEU A 87 -2.16 8.02 12.80
C LEU A 87 -1.02 8.38 13.77
N VAL A 88 0.02 9.05 13.26
CA VAL A 88 1.12 9.56 14.09
C VAL A 88 0.61 10.59 15.09
N GLN A 89 -0.23 11.56 14.70
CA GLN A 89 -0.79 12.51 15.67
C GLN A 89 -1.67 11.83 16.72
N ALA A 90 -2.47 10.84 16.33
CA ALA A 90 -3.39 10.15 17.25
C ALA A 90 -2.66 9.24 18.26
N LEU A 91 -1.59 8.56 17.83
CA LEU A 91 -0.90 7.57 18.65
C LEU A 91 0.37 8.11 19.29
N ALA A 92 1.02 9.08 18.65
CA ALA A 92 2.29 9.68 19.05
C ALA A 92 2.19 11.18 19.42
N ASP A 93 1.28 11.53 20.34
CA ASP A 93 0.97 12.92 20.76
C ASP A 93 1.97 13.55 21.78
N GLY A 94 2.98 12.80 22.24
CA GLY A 94 3.98 13.29 23.22
C GLY A 94 5.12 14.11 22.62
N GLU A 95 5.73 14.98 23.43
CA GLU A 95 7.00 15.68 23.12
C GLU A 95 8.09 14.67 22.68
N ALA A 96 9.05 15.11 21.87
CA ALA A 96 10.09 14.23 21.34
C ALA A 96 10.79 13.48 22.49
N ARG A 97 10.73 12.14 22.47
CA ARG A 97 11.29 11.19 23.46
C ARG A 97 10.47 10.97 24.74
N GLU A 98 9.28 11.56 24.87
CA GLU A 98 8.41 11.38 26.05
C GLU A 98 7.32 10.32 25.85
N ASN A 99 7.17 9.82 24.61
CA ASN A 99 6.20 8.76 24.33
C ASN A 99 6.66 7.41 24.90
N SER A 100 5.76 6.71 25.59
CA SER A 100 6.03 5.39 26.14
C SER A 100 6.30 4.39 25.00
N ASP A 101 7.38 3.60 25.10
CA ASP A 101 7.74 2.55 24.12
C ASP A 101 6.54 1.66 23.76
N SER A 102 5.73 1.30 24.76
CA SER A 102 4.53 0.48 24.58
C SER A 102 3.47 1.07 23.63
N ARG A 103 3.38 2.41 23.54
CA ARG A 103 2.45 3.10 22.62
C ARG A 103 3.01 3.17 21.20
N LEU A 104 4.33 3.26 21.05
CA LEU A 104 5.03 3.25 19.77
C LEU A 104 5.02 1.87 19.13
N GLU A 105 5.08 0.80 19.94
CA GLU A 105 4.99 -0.59 19.47
C GLU A 105 3.59 -0.98 18.95
N THR A 106 2.56 -0.19 19.24
CA THR A 106 1.18 -0.42 18.78
C THR A 106 0.89 0.22 17.42
N VAL A 107 1.78 1.11 16.93
CA VAL A 107 1.65 1.86 15.67
C VAL A 107 2.28 1.10 14.51
#